data_AF-A0A7V0X1N4-F1
#
_entry.id   AF-A0A7V0X1N4-F1
#
_cell.length_a   1.000
_cell.length_b   1.000
_cell.length_c   1.000
_cell.angle_alpha   90.00
_cell.angle_beta   90.00
_cell.angle_gamma   90.00
#
_symmetry.space_group_name_H-M   'P 1'
#
loop_
_entity.id
_entity.type
_entity.pdbx_description
1 polymer ?
#
loop_
_entity_poly.entity_id
_entity_poly.type
_entity_poly.pdbx_seq_one_letter_code
_entity_poly.pdbx_strand_id
1 'polypeptide(L)'
;MKKHLIGLLFFCVMASSALAETDGKKPEGGVNYIPLLTYGYLSLDSQSIHSPGAGLVVKSEDVMFVGLYVHHSMEEPLVRDYPADYHSIDTLLDGKKNRHQYLGIFKSESDQPVYGGLNTFQAAVVYGYEVTRRRNFSFVLGGGLAVSDFGIELSNGDPWPVLPIPLVRLKYKSEWIDTSFDFLTTPNLNVTVGPTAVFE
;
A
#
# COMPACT_ATOMS: atom_id res chain seq x y z
N MET A 1 38.07 28.74 9.36
CA MET A 1 37.50 28.41 8.04
C MET A 1 37.64 26.90 7.82
N LYS A 2 36.62 26.12 8.19
CA LYS A 2 36.61 24.66 8.00
C LYS A 2 35.86 24.38 6.69
N LYS A 3 36.57 23.87 5.68
CA LYS A 3 35.99 23.41 4.42
C LYS A 3 35.44 22.00 4.65
N HIS A 4 34.13 21.82 4.50
CA HIS A 4 33.51 20.50 4.51
C HIS A 4 33.65 19.85 3.13
N LEU A 5 34.24 18.67 3.15
CA LEU A 5 34.38 17.72 2.05
C LEU A 5 32.99 17.16 1.74
N ILE A 6 32.38 17.57 0.62
CA ILE A 6 31.15 16.95 0.12
C ILE A 6 31.55 15.66 -0.59
N GLY A 7 31.40 14.54 0.12
CA GLY A 7 31.52 13.20 -0.45
C GLY A 7 30.27 12.89 -1.26
N LEU A 8 30.40 12.96 -2.59
CA LEU A 8 29.37 12.56 -3.54
C LEU A 8 29.42 11.03 -3.65
N LEU A 9 28.59 10.35 -2.86
CA LEU A 9 28.47 8.89 -2.88
C LEU A 9 27.50 8.50 -4.01
N PHE A 10 28.04 8.34 -5.22
CA PHE A 10 27.40 7.59 -6.30
C PHE A 10 27.32 6.13 -5.87
N PHE A 11 26.18 5.70 -5.31
CA PHE A 11 25.88 4.27 -5.20
C PHE A 11 25.28 3.81 -6.54
N CYS A 12 26.17 3.47 -7.48
CA CYS A 12 25.83 2.52 -8.53
C CYS A 12 25.48 1.20 -7.85
N VAL A 13 24.19 0.89 -7.69
CA VAL A 13 23.75 -0.48 -7.44
C VAL A 13 23.91 -1.25 -8.74
N MET A 14 25.15 -1.59 -9.06
CA MET A 14 25.45 -2.80 -9.81
C MET A 14 25.33 -3.96 -8.83
N ALA A 15 24.11 -4.49 -8.71
CA ALA A 15 23.87 -5.86 -8.27
C ALA A 15 23.39 -6.66 -9.48
N SER A 16 24.26 -6.74 -10.48
CA SER A 16 24.28 -7.82 -11.46
C SER A 16 24.83 -9.08 -10.76
N SER A 17 23.94 -9.78 -10.07
CA SER A 17 24.07 -11.21 -9.72
C SER A 17 22.64 -11.68 -9.38
N ALA A 18 22.04 -12.68 -10.01
CA ALA A 18 22.62 -13.80 -10.71
C ALA A 18 21.71 -14.24 -11.85
N LEU A 19 22.35 -14.66 -12.93
CA LEU A 19 22.00 -15.74 -13.83
C LEU A 19 20.52 -16.15 -13.84
N ALA A 20 19.92 -15.94 -15.01
CA ALA A 20 18.96 -16.86 -15.58
C ALA A 20 19.53 -18.29 -15.49
N GLU A 21 19.32 -18.94 -14.34
CA GLU A 21 19.56 -20.36 -14.21
C GLU A 21 18.38 -21.04 -14.92
N THR A 22 18.72 -21.42 -16.13
CA THR A 22 17.92 -22.21 -17.04
C THR A 22 17.87 -23.62 -16.44
N ASP A 23 17.04 -23.81 -15.42
CA ASP A 23 16.64 -25.15 -15.01
C ASP A 23 15.21 -25.15 -14.47
N GLY A 24 14.36 -25.91 -15.14
CA GLY A 24 12.91 -25.90 -15.06
C GLY A 24 12.34 -26.50 -13.79
N LYS A 25 12.63 -25.90 -12.63
CA LYS A 25 11.88 -26.12 -11.38
C LYS A 25 11.72 -24.79 -10.64
N LYS A 26 10.56 -24.14 -10.82
CA LYS A 26 10.10 -23.09 -9.91
C LYS A 26 10.07 -23.69 -8.50
N PRO A 27 10.77 -23.13 -7.51
CA PRO A 27 10.57 -23.55 -6.13
C PRO A 27 9.14 -23.18 -5.76
N GLU A 28 8.30 -24.19 -5.53
CA GLU A 28 7.00 -24.02 -4.89
C GLU A 28 7.25 -23.35 -3.52
N GLY A 29 6.75 -22.13 -3.33
CA GLY A 29 6.87 -21.38 -2.06
C GLY A 29 7.96 -20.30 -1.99
N GLY A 30 8.58 -19.88 -3.09
CA GLY A 30 9.58 -18.80 -3.10
C GLY A 30 9.03 -17.40 -2.74
N VAL A 31 9.82 -16.60 -2.01
CA VAL A 31 9.53 -15.17 -1.78
C VAL A 31 10.07 -14.35 -2.95
N ASN A 32 9.21 -13.60 -3.62
CA ASN A 32 9.56 -12.72 -4.73
C ASN A 32 9.74 -11.29 -4.23
N TYR A 33 10.80 -10.63 -4.69
CA TYR A 33 11.09 -9.22 -4.39
C TYR A 33 11.07 -8.45 -5.71
N ILE A 34 10.16 -7.49 -5.83
CA ILE A 34 9.99 -6.68 -7.04
C ILE A 34 10.29 -5.23 -6.65
N PRO A 35 11.47 -4.69 -7.00
CA PRO A 35 11.76 -3.28 -6.78
C PRO A 35 10.85 -2.43 -7.67
N LEU A 36 10.41 -1.28 -7.14
CA LEU A 36 9.58 -0.32 -7.86
C LEU A 36 10.33 1.00 -7.96
N LEU A 37 10.27 1.59 -9.15
CA LEU A 37 10.61 2.98 -9.39
C LEU A 37 9.38 3.63 -10.01
N THR A 38 8.96 4.76 -9.45
CA THR A 38 7.77 5.49 -9.90
C THR A 38 8.13 6.93 -10.19
N TYR A 39 7.45 7.51 -11.16
CA TYR A 39 7.56 8.94 -11.42
C TYR A 39 6.17 9.46 -11.77
N GLY A 40 5.66 10.34 -10.91
CA GLY A 40 4.43 11.09 -11.15
C GLY A 40 4.74 12.50 -11.63
N TYR A 41 3.92 12.99 -12.56
CA TYR A 41 3.91 14.39 -12.97
C TYR A 41 2.47 14.89 -12.96
N LEU A 42 2.22 15.98 -12.24
CA LEU A 42 0.95 16.67 -12.25
C LEU A 42 1.18 18.10 -12.71
N SER A 43 0.46 18.52 -13.74
CA SER A 43 0.43 19.89 -14.22
C SER A 43 -0.93 20.50 -13.90
N LEU A 44 -0.89 21.59 -13.15
CA LEU A 44 -1.99 22.47 -12.82
C LEU A 44 -1.74 23.82 -13.50
N ASP A 45 -2.80 24.63 -13.66
CA ASP A 45 -2.72 25.92 -14.37
C ASP A 45 -1.65 26.88 -13.81
N SER A 46 -1.30 26.75 -12.53
CA SER A 46 -0.32 27.58 -11.84
C SER A 46 0.86 26.80 -11.26
N GLN A 47 0.99 25.49 -11.55
CA GLN A 47 2.02 24.69 -10.89
C GLN A 47 2.30 23.35 -11.58
N SER A 48 3.55 22.93 -11.50
CA SER A 48 4.03 21.59 -11.84
C SER A 48 4.49 20.88 -10.55
N ILE A 49 4.09 19.63 -10.39
CA ILE A 49 4.49 18.77 -9.28
C ILE A 49 5.19 17.55 -9.84
N HIS A 50 6.43 17.36 -9.42
CA HIS A 50 7.27 16.23 -9.80
C HIS A 50 7.33 15.27 -8.62
N SER A 51 7.05 14.00 -8.87
CA SER A 51 6.86 13.00 -7.80
C SER A 51 7.69 11.74 -8.04
N PRO A 52 9.04 11.81 -7.99
CA PRO A 52 9.87 10.60 -8.01
C PRO A 52 9.60 9.75 -6.76
N GLY A 53 9.55 8.44 -6.95
CA GLY A 53 9.35 7.49 -5.87
C GLY A 53 10.08 6.17 -6.09
N ALA A 54 10.26 5.46 -5.00
CA ALA A 54 10.89 4.15 -4.97
C ALA A 54 10.15 3.25 -3.98
N GLY A 55 10.12 1.96 -4.26
CA GLY A 55 9.38 1.01 -3.44
C GLY A 55 9.82 -0.42 -3.63
N LEU A 56 9.13 -1.30 -2.93
CA LEU A 56 9.36 -2.74 -2.95
C LEU A 56 8.04 -3.47 -2.79
N VAL A 57 7.81 -4.45 -3.65
CA VAL A 57 6.80 -5.48 -3.43
C VAL A 57 7.49 -6.76 -2.98
N VAL A 58 7.09 -7.28 -1.83
CA VAL A 58 7.48 -8.60 -1.35
C VAL A 58 6.27 -9.51 -1.46
N LYS A 59 6.36 -10.58 -2.26
CA LYS A 59 5.23 -11.47 -2.54
C LYS A 59 5.61 -12.93 -2.36
N SER A 60 4.94 -13.60 -1.44
CA SER A 60 4.91 -15.05 -1.31
C SER A 60 3.49 -15.57 -1.60
N GLU A 61 3.26 -16.87 -1.40
CA GLU A 61 1.93 -17.48 -1.56
C GLU A 61 0.90 -16.94 -0.55
N ASP A 62 1.37 -16.63 0.65
CA ASP A 62 0.56 -16.31 1.82
C ASP A 62 0.65 -14.85 2.25
N VAL A 63 1.65 -14.09 1.78
CA VAL A 63 1.86 -12.69 2.17
C VAL A 63 2.22 -11.85 0.96
N MET A 64 1.61 -10.68 0.88
CA MET A 64 1.98 -9.59 -0.01
C MET A 64 2.24 -8.35 0.84
N PHE A 65 3.43 -7.79 0.72
CA PHE A 65 3.78 -6.49 1.25
C PHE A 65 4.10 -5.56 0.09
N VAL A 66 3.57 -4.35 0.12
CA VAL A 66 3.92 -3.26 -0.79
C VAL A 66 4.34 -2.10 0.09
N GLY A 67 5.50 -1.52 -0.18
CA GLY A 67 5.95 -0.27 0.41
C GLY A 67 6.41 0.68 -0.68
N LEU A 68 5.93 1.90 -0.66
CA LEU A 68 6.28 2.96 -1.60
C LEU A 68 6.60 4.22 -0.82
N TYR A 69 7.69 4.86 -1.20
CA TYR A 69 8.02 6.21 -0.77
C TYR A 69 8.03 7.12 -2.00
N VAL A 70 7.37 8.29 -1.89
CA VAL A 70 7.34 9.29 -2.94
C VAL A 70 7.75 10.63 -2.35
N HIS A 71 8.62 11.33 -3.07
CA HIS A 71 8.94 12.72 -2.79
C HIS A 71 8.24 13.60 -3.81
N HIS A 72 7.46 14.56 -3.36
CA HIS A 72 6.76 15.53 -4.19
C HIS A 72 7.50 16.86 -4.10
N SER A 73 8.07 17.32 -5.20
CA SER A 73 8.71 18.63 -5.32
C SER A 73 7.84 19.55 -6.16
N MET A 74 7.58 20.74 -5.63
CA MET A 74 6.80 21.78 -6.27
C MET A 74 7.73 22.84 -6.90
N GLU A 75 7.49 23.22 -8.16
CA GLU A 75 8.36 24.20 -8.84
C GLU A 75 8.08 25.66 -8.41
N GLU A 76 6.83 25.99 -8.08
CA GLU A 76 6.42 27.33 -7.65
C GLU A 76 5.86 27.32 -6.21
N PRO A 77 6.16 28.36 -5.39
CA PRO A 77 5.62 28.47 -4.04
C PRO A 77 4.10 28.68 -4.07
N LEU A 78 3.38 27.84 -3.33
CA LEU A 78 1.92 27.90 -3.25
C LEU A 78 1.43 29.18 -2.55
N VAL A 79 0.26 29.66 -2.95
CA VAL A 79 -0.37 30.92 -2.46
C VAL A 79 -0.72 30.89 -0.97
N ARG A 80 -0.72 29.72 -0.34
CA ARG A 80 -0.87 29.50 1.12
C ARG A 80 0.32 28.65 1.58
N ASP A 81 0.77 28.84 2.82
CA ASP A 81 1.93 28.22 3.54
C ASP A 81 2.09 26.69 3.44
N TYR A 82 1.98 26.14 2.24
CA TYR A 82 2.23 24.75 1.92
C TYR A 82 3.74 24.58 1.76
N PRO A 83 4.29 23.46 2.27
CA PRO A 83 5.70 23.17 2.13
C PRO A 83 6.05 22.97 0.64
N ALA A 84 7.24 23.43 0.25
CA ALA A 84 7.75 23.26 -1.12
C ALA A 84 8.06 21.81 -1.47
N ASP A 85 8.37 21.01 -0.44
CA ASP A 85 8.67 19.60 -0.51
C ASP A 85 7.68 18.83 0.37
N TYR A 86 7.22 17.69 -0.12
CA TYR A 86 6.29 16.84 0.59
C TYR A 86 6.62 15.36 0.38
N HIS A 87 6.38 14.54 1.38
CA HIS A 87 6.76 13.14 1.40
C HIS A 87 5.54 12.28 1.62
N SER A 88 5.35 11.26 0.78
CA SER A 88 4.38 10.20 1.02
C SER A 88 5.06 8.87 1.32
N ILE A 89 4.51 8.12 2.27
CA ILE A 89 4.86 6.73 2.54
C ILE A 89 3.56 5.94 2.51
N ASP A 90 3.46 5.00 1.58
CA ASP A 90 2.32 4.13 1.42
C ASP A 90 2.75 2.69 1.61
N THR A 91 2.11 1.99 2.55
CA THR A 91 2.37 0.58 2.80
C THR A 91 1.07 -0.22 2.90
N LEU A 92 1.11 -1.42 2.35
CA LEU A 92 0.05 -2.41 2.37
C LEU A 92 0.66 -3.75 2.74
N LEU A 93 0.14 -4.39 3.77
CA LEU A 93 0.42 -5.78 4.12
C LEU A 93 -0.88 -6.54 3.98
N ASP A 94 -0.98 -7.46 3.03
CA ASP A 94 -2.09 -8.40 2.92
C ASP A 94 -1.55 -9.80 3.12
N GLY A 95 -2.09 -10.55 4.06
CA GLY A 95 -1.66 -11.93 4.24
C GLY A 95 -2.73 -12.84 4.78
N LYS A 96 -2.45 -14.11 4.63
CA LYS A 96 -3.34 -15.21 4.98
C LYS A 96 -2.52 -16.35 5.56
N LYS A 97 -3.13 -17.06 6.50
CA LYS A 97 -2.62 -18.33 7.01
C LYS A 97 -3.79 -19.23 7.35
N ASN A 98 -3.90 -20.36 6.67
CA ASN A 98 -5.06 -21.24 6.79
C ASN A 98 -6.36 -20.48 6.51
N ARG A 99 -7.21 -20.31 7.54
CA ARG A 99 -8.48 -19.56 7.49
C ARG A 99 -8.35 -18.14 8.05
N HIS A 100 -7.16 -17.74 8.50
CA HIS A 100 -6.91 -16.41 9.04
C HIS A 100 -6.44 -15.49 7.93
N GLN A 101 -6.94 -14.26 7.92
CA GLN A 101 -6.52 -13.18 7.03
C GLN A 101 -6.16 -11.97 7.87
N TYR A 102 -5.17 -11.22 7.43
CA TYR A 102 -4.73 -9.99 8.07
C TYR A 102 -4.41 -8.95 7.01
N LEU A 103 -4.82 -7.72 7.28
CA LEU A 103 -4.55 -6.57 6.44
C LEU A 103 -3.96 -5.47 7.31
N GLY A 104 -2.81 -4.96 6.91
CA GLY A 104 -2.18 -3.76 7.47
C GLY A 104 -2.11 -2.70 6.41
N ILE A 105 -2.47 -1.47 6.75
CA ILE A 105 -2.28 -0.30 5.91
C ILE A 105 -1.57 0.73 6.76
N PHE A 106 -0.56 1.37 6.21
CA PHE A 106 -0.01 2.58 6.79
C PHE A 106 0.25 3.56 5.66
N LYS A 107 -0.31 4.75 5.81
CA LYS A 107 -0.16 5.87 4.91
C LYS A 107 0.32 7.06 5.72
N SER A 108 1.35 7.76 5.26
CA SER A 108 1.80 8.99 5.86
C SER A 108 2.09 10.01 4.79
N GLU A 109 1.74 11.25 5.08
CA GLU A 109 1.91 12.39 4.19
C GLU A 109 2.38 13.59 5.04
N SER A 110 3.60 14.07 4.83
CA SER A 110 4.17 15.19 5.62
C SER A 110 5.27 15.95 4.87
N ASP A 111 5.51 17.18 5.29
CA ASP A 111 6.64 18.04 4.90
C ASP A 111 8.02 17.51 5.30
N GLN A 112 8.08 16.52 6.20
CA GLN A 112 9.32 15.82 6.57
C GLN A 112 9.10 14.31 6.55
N PRO A 113 10.14 13.50 6.27
CA PRO A 113 10.04 12.05 6.35
C PRO A 113 9.72 11.60 7.79
N VAL A 114 8.47 11.18 8.03
CA VAL A 114 7.99 10.67 9.33
C VAL A 114 8.13 11.71 10.45
N TYR A 115 7.52 12.88 10.26
CA TYR A 115 7.28 13.86 11.33
C TYR A 115 5.79 14.22 11.34
N GLY A 116 5.28 14.68 12.47
CA GLY A 116 3.89 15.07 12.63
C GLY A 116 3.05 14.05 13.39
N GLY A 117 2.04 14.56 14.10
CA GLY A 117 1.18 13.78 14.98
C GLY A 117 0.19 12.92 14.19
N LEU A 118 -0.95 12.61 14.83
CA LEU A 118 -2.01 11.81 14.23
C LEU A 118 -2.60 12.39 12.93
N ASN A 119 -2.33 13.67 12.64
CA ASN A 119 -2.77 14.37 11.44
C ASN A 119 -1.91 14.09 10.20
N THR A 120 -0.72 13.49 10.34
CA THR A 120 0.19 13.23 9.22
C THR A 120 0.29 11.75 8.84
N PHE A 121 -0.46 10.89 9.50
CA PHE A 121 -0.53 9.48 9.15
C PHE A 121 -1.89 8.84 9.45
N GLN A 122 -2.19 7.81 8.67
CA GLN A 122 -3.27 6.88 8.89
C GLN A 122 -2.71 5.47 8.94
N ALA A 123 -2.98 4.76 10.02
CA ALA A 123 -2.65 3.34 10.16
C ALA A 123 -3.93 2.53 10.32
N ALA A 124 -3.97 1.32 9.80
CA ALA A 124 -5.06 0.39 10.04
C ALA A 124 -4.53 -1.04 10.12
N VAL A 125 -5.07 -1.81 11.06
CA VAL A 125 -4.84 -3.25 11.14
C VAL A 125 -6.18 -3.94 11.26
N VAL A 126 -6.40 -4.93 10.41
CA VAL A 126 -7.65 -5.66 10.30
C VAL A 126 -7.35 -7.14 10.29
N TYR A 127 -8.13 -7.89 11.05
CA TYR A 127 -8.07 -9.34 11.10
C TYR A 127 -9.40 -9.93 10.64
N GLY A 128 -9.33 -10.95 9.80
CA GLY A 128 -10.47 -11.68 9.26
C GLY A 128 -10.32 -13.18 9.48
N TYR A 129 -11.45 -13.84 9.70
CA TYR A 129 -11.54 -15.30 9.68
C TYR A 129 -12.46 -15.74 8.54
N GLU A 130 -11.98 -16.67 7.73
CA GLU A 130 -12.74 -17.31 6.68
C GLU A 130 -13.73 -18.32 7.27
N VAL A 131 -14.95 -17.85 7.47
CA VAL A 131 -16.05 -18.60 8.07
C VAL A 131 -16.51 -19.71 7.14
N THR A 132 -16.57 -19.45 5.84
CA THR A 132 -16.96 -20.45 4.83
C THR A 132 -15.91 -20.53 3.74
N ARG A 133 -15.42 -21.76 3.48
CA ARG A 133 -14.55 -22.08 2.34
C ARG A 133 -15.14 -23.24 1.55
N ARG A 134 -15.57 -22.96 0.32
CA ARG A 134 -15.99 -23.94 -0.69
C ARG A 134 -15.19 -23.71 -1.97
N ARG A 135 -15.21 -24.66 -2.90
CA ARG A 135 -14.44 -24.60 -4.16
C ARG A 135 -14.61 -23.28 -4.93
N ASN A 136 -15.83 -22.74 -4.94
CA ASN A 136 -16.21 -21.58 -5.75
C ASN A 136 -16.63 -20.38 -4.89
N PHE A 137 -16.55 -20.49 -3.57
CA PHE A 137 -17.11 -19.49 -2.65
C PHE A 137 -16.27 -19.38 -1.38
N SER A 138 -15.92 -18.15 -1.02
CA SER A 138 -15.23 -17.83 0.22
C SER A 138 -15.95 -16.66 0.90
N PHE A 139 -16.12 -16.78 2.21
CA PHE A 139 -16.71 -15.74 3.05
C PHE A 139 -15.86 -15.50 4.28
N VAL A 140 -15.45 -14.26 4.46
CA VAL A 140 -14.57 -13.78 5.53
C VAL A 140 -15.31 -12.73 6.34
N LEU A 141 -15.26 -12.89 7.65
CA LEU A 141 -15.74 -11.90 8.59
C LEU A 141 -14.64 -11.55 9.57
N GLY A 142 -14.61 -10.29 9.98
CA GLY A 142 -13.73 -9.86 11.02
C GLY A 142 -13.84 -8.36 11.28
N GLY A 143 -12.76 -7.81 11.79
CA GLY A 143 -12.67 -6.40 12.09
C GLY A 143 -11.28 -5.99 12.51
N GLY A 144 -11.14 -4.70 12.75
CA GLY A 144 -9.86 -4.07 12.99
C GLY A 144 -10.01 -2.69 13.60
N LEU A 145 -8.88 -2.01 13.70
CA LEU A 145 -8.78 -0.66 14.20
C LEU A 145 -7.98 0.18 13.20
N ALA A 146 -8.50 1.36 12.91
CA ALA A 146 -7.82 2.45 12.25
C ALA A 146 -7.33 3.45 13.30
N VAL A 147 -6.18 4.06 13.09
CA VAL A 147 -5.64 5.15 13.91
C VAL A 147 -5.23 6.31 13.00
N SER A 148 -5.77 7.49 13.25
CA SER A 148 -5.53 8.74 12.50
C SER A 148 -6.25 9.88 13.21
N ASP A 149 -5.99 11.12 12.80
CA ASP A 149 -7.00 12.17 12.93
C ASP A 149 -8.12 11.91 11.92
N PHE A 150 -9.32 11.58 12.42
CA PHE A 150 -10.50 11.33 11.60
C PHE A 150 -11.46 12.54 11.55
N GLY A 151 -11.08 13.66 12.16
CA GLY A 151 -11.95 14.84 12.30
C GLY A 151 -13.18 14.60 13.19
N ILE A 152 -13.13 13.59 14.06
CA ILE A 152 -14.18 13.30 15.04
C ILE A 152 -13.74 13.88 16.38
N GLU A 153 -14.51 14.82 16.91
CA GLU A 153 -14.22 15.47 18.20
C GLU A 153 -14.98 14.78 19.35
N LEU A 154 -14.28 14.55 20.45
CA LEU A 154 -14.86 14.19 21.74
C LEU A 154 -15.59 15.39 22.34
N SER A 155 -16.47 15.13 23.33
CA SER A 155 -17.23 16.18 24.01
C SER A 155 -16.37 17.23 24.73
N ASN A 156 -15.08 16.95 24.94
CA ASN A 156 -14.11 17.86 25.53
C ASN A 156 -13.26 18.62 24.48
N GLY A 157 -13.52 18.43 23.18
CA GLY A 157 -12.78 19.04 22.07
C GLY A 157 -11.54 18.28 21.62
N ASP A 158 -11.19 17.15 22.27
CA ASP A 158 -10.05 16.34 21.85
C ASP A 158 -10.41 15.47 20.63
N PRO A 159 -9.48 15.19 19.70
CA PRO A 159 -9.74 14.31 18.58
C PRO A 159 -9.90 12.86 19.04
N TRP A 160 -10.89 12.15 18.50
CA TRP A 160 -11.09 10.70 18.66
C TRP A 160 -10.23 9.96 17.61
N PRO A 161 -9.12 9.33 18.02
CA PRO A 161 -8.09 8.97 17.05
C PRO A 161 -8.20 7.53 16.56
N VAL A 162 -9.25 6.80 16.94
CA VAL A 162 -9.36 5.35 16.69
C VAL A 162 -10.72 4.98 16.09
N LEU A 163 -10.78 4.41 14.89
CA LEU A 163 -12.03 3.94 14.31
C LEU A 163 -12.07 2.40 14.21
N PRO A 164 -13.16 1.75 14.67
CA PRO A 164 -13.36 0.35 14.39
C PRO A 164 -13.64 0.15 12.89
N ILE A 165 -12.94 -0.79 12.27
CA ILE A 165 -13.12 -1.15 10.86
C ILE A 165 -13.76 -2.53 10.80
N PRO A 166 -15.00 -2.69 10.30
CA PRO A 166 -15.54 -4.01 10.01
C PRO A 166 -14.84 -4.62 8.79
N LEU A 167 -14.71 -5.94 8.76
CA LEU A 167 -14.24 -6.66 7.58
C LEU A 167 -15.30 -7.65 7.13
N VAL A 168 -15.79 -7.46 5.91
CA VAL A 168 -16.61 -8.44 5.22
C VAL A 168 -16.01 -8.67 3.84
N ARG A 169 -15.56 -9.89 3.54
CA ARG A 169 -15.13 -10.26 2.20
C ARG A 169 -15.94 -11.44 1.70
N LEU A 170 -16.50 -11.30 0.50
CA LEU A 170 -17.19 -12.35 -0.19
C LEU A 170 -16.53 -12.53 -1.55
N LYS A 171 -16.06 -13.73 -1.83
CA LYS A 171 -15.49 -14.08 -3.14
C LYS A 171 -16.29 -15.23 -3.73
N TYR A 172 -16.73 -15.06 -4.96
CA TYR A 172 -17.39 -16.08 -5.76
C TYR A 172 -16.66 -16.22 -7.08
N LYS A 173 -16.20 -17.43 -7.41
CA LYS A 173 -15.47 -17.70 -8.64
C LYS A 173 -16.10 -18.88 -9.38
N SER A 174 -16.41 -18.66 -10.63
CA SER A 174 -16.89 -19.64 -11.61
C SER A 174 -16.10 -19.49 -12.90
N GLU A 175 -16.35 -20.34 -13.90
CA GLU A 175 -15.67 -20.27 -15.20
C GLU A 175 -15.98 -18.99 -15.99
N TRP A 176 -17.14 -18.38 -15.72
CA TRP A 176 -17.66 -17.22 -16.48
C TRP A 176 -17.73 -15.94 -15.66
N ILE A 177 -17.67 -16.04 -14.35
CA ILE A 177 -17.90 -14.94 -13.42
C ILE A 177 -16.89 -15.06 -12.29
N ASP A 178 -16.12 -13.99 -12.10
CA ASP A 178 -15.32 -13.74 -10.90
C ASP A 178 -15.92 -12.51 -10.20
N THR A 179 -16.31 -12.66 -8.94
CA THR A 179 -16.92 -11.60 -8.16
C THR A 179 -16.25 -11.53 -6.80
N SER A 180 -15.83 -10.34 -6.41
CA SER A 180 -15.38 -10.05 -5.06
C SER A 180 -16.10 -8.83 -4.52
N PHE A 181 -16.69 -8.98 -3.34
CA PHE A 181 -17.18 -7.88 -2.53
C PHE A 181 -16.29 -7.75 -1.30
N ASP A 182 -15.72 -6.58 -1.09
CA ASP A 182 -14.93 -6.25 0.09
C ASP A 182 -15.53 -5.02 0.78
N PHE A 183 -15.81 -5.12 2.07
CA PHE A 183 -16.23 -4.02 2.93
C PHE A 183 -15.20 -3.87 4.05
N LEU A 184 -14.44 -2.78 4.00
CA LEU A 184 -13.48 -2.36 5.03
C LEU A 184 -13.96 -1.04 5.64
N THR A 185 -13.64 0.07 4.99
CA THR A 185 -14.19 1.40 5.29
C THR A 185 -15.32 1.76 4.33
N THR A 186 -15.25 1.27 3.09
CA THR A 186 -16.24 1.47 2.03
C THR A 186 -16.53 0.16 1.31
N PRO A 187 -17.76 -0.02 0.77
CA PRO A 187 -18.08 -1.18 -0.06
C PRO A 187 -17.33 -1.10 -1.40
N ASN A 188 -16.63 -2.16 -1.76
CA ASN A 188 -16.03 -2.36 -3.07
C ASN A 188 -16.62 -3.64 -3.69
N LEU A 189 -17.23 -3.52 -4.87
CA LEU A 189 -17.72 -4.65 -5.64
C LEU A 189 -16.94 -4.71 -6.95
N ASN A 190 -16.19 -5.78 -7.15
CA ASN A 190 -15.54 -6.11 -8.40
C ASN A 190 -16.26 -7.30 -9.03
N VAL A 191 -16.67 -7.15 -10.29
CA VAL A 191 -17.28 -8.20 -11.09
C VAL A 191 -16.54 -8.25 -12.42
N THR A 192 -15.94 -9.40 -12.70
CA THR A 192 -15.38 -9.73 -14.00
C THR A 192 -16.24 -10.79 -14.64
N VAL A 193 -16.73 -10.52 -15.86
CA VAL A 193 -17.55 -11.44 -16.64
C VAL A 193 -16.81 -11.84 -17.91
N GLY A 194 -16.81 -13.13 -18.21
CA GLY A 194 -16.15 -13.72 -19.36
C GLY A 194 -15.36 -14.96 -18.96
N PRO A 195 -15.06 -15.85 -19.91
CA PRO A 195 -14.20 -16.99 -19.65
C PRO A 195 -12.85 -16.49 -19.13
N THR A 196 -12.39 -17.00 -17.99
CA THR A 196 -10.98 -16.84 -17.60
C THR A 196 -10.14 -17.50 -18.66
N ALA A 197 -9.56 -16.72 -19.57
CA ALA A 197 -8.81 -17.24 -20.70
C ALA A 197 -7.68 -18.14 -20.19
N VAL A 198 -7.76 -19.42 -20.54
CA VAL A 198 -6.64 -20.37 -20.45
C VAL A 198 -5.77 -20.08 -21.65
N PHE A 199 -4.84 -19.13 -21.51
CA PHE A 199 -3.65 -19.12 -22.33
C PHE A 199 -2.56 -19.80 -21.49
N GLU A 200 -2.43 -21.11 -21.68
CA GLU A 200 -1.21 -21.85 -21.34
C GLU A 200 -0.06 -21.45 -22.27
#